data_AF-W5T764-F1
#
_entry.id   AF-W5T764-F1
#
_cell.length_a   1.000
_cell.length_b   1.000
_cell.length_c   1.000
_cell.angle_alpha   90.00
_cell.angle_beta   90.00
_cell.angle_gamma   90.00
#
_symmetry.space_group_name_H-M   'P 1'
#
loop_
_entity.id
_entity.type
_entity.pdbx_description
1 polymer ?
#
loop_
_entity_poly.entity_id
_entity_poly.type
_entity_poly.pdbx_seq_one_letter_code
_entity_poly.pdbx_strand_id
1 'polypeptide(L)' 'MIKDNGDAAKLAKNTVAIANAGVANAKDGTIAGAIALRAMAKSGKFANRNNANDAVPAVTGAAK' A
#
# COMPACT_ATOMS: atom_id res chain seq x y z
N MET A 1 -5.30 8.83 -13.53
CA MET A 1 -6.56 9.31 -12.93
C MET A 1 -7.05 8.24 -11.98
N ILE A 2 -7.30 8.55 -10.70
CA ILE A 2 -7.89 7.59 -9.77
C ILE A 2 -9.36 7.47 -10.16
N LYS A 3 -9.79 6.28 -10.58
CA LYS A 3 -11.18 6.01 -10.92
C LYS A 3 -11.97 5.71 -9.65
N ASP A 4 -13.19 6.23 -9.55
CA ASP A 4 -14.11 5.88 -8.47
C ASP A 4 -14.38 4.38 -8.46
N ASN A 5 -14.23 3.76 -7.28
CA ASN A 5 -14.29 2.31 -7.08
C ASN A 5 -13.21 1.49 -7.84
N GLY A 6 -12.17 2.14 -8.38
CA GLY A 6 -10.98 1.47 -8.92
C GLY A 6 -10.08 0.91 -7.81
N ASP A 7 -9.13 0.05 -8.18
CA ASP A 7 -8.32 -0.69 -7.20
C ASP A 7 -7.47 0.23 -6.32
N ALA A 8 -6.91 1.30 -6.88
CA ALA A 8 -6.21 2.35 -6.11
C ALA A 8 -7.12 3.02 -5.05
N ALA A 9 -8.40 3.24 -5.36
CA ALA A 9 -9.37 3.81 -4.43
C ALA A 9 -9.77 2.80 -3.33
N LYS A 10 -9.81 1.49 -3.66
CA LYS A 10 -10.07 0.41 -2.69
C LYS A 10 -8.90 0.22 -1.72
N LEU A 11 -7.67 0.25 -2.23
CA LEU A 11 -6.43 0.24 -1.43
C LEU A 11 -6.39 1.36 -0.38
N ALA A 12 -6.78 2.58 -0.76
CA ALA A 12 -6.77 3.72 0.15
C ALA A 12 -7.77 3.62 1.31
N LYS A 13 -8.86 2.84 1.17
CA LYS A 13 -9.90 2.71 2.19
C LYS A 13 -9.55 1.75 3.35
N ASN A 14 -8.47 0.98 3.25
CA ASN A 14 -8.00 0.06 4.29
C ASN A 14 -9.11 -0.80 4.94
N THR A 15 -9.91 -1.49 4.13
CA THR A 15 -11.01 -2.36 4.59
C THR A 15 -10.73 -3.83 4.26
N VAL A 16 -11.44 -4.75 4.94
CA VAL A 16 -11.34 -6.20 4.73
C VAL A 16 -11.56 -6.59 3.26
N ALA A 17 -12.34 -5.79 2.52
CA ALA A 17 -12.60 -5.98 1.09
C ALA A 17 -11.38 -5.77 0.16
N ILE A 18 -10.22 -5.33 0.67
CA ILE A 18 -8.98 -5.20 -0.14
C ILE A 18 -8.52 -6.57 -0.67
N ALA A 19 -8.71 -7.64 0.11
CA ALA A 19 -8.39 -9.00 -0.32
C ALA A 19 -9.17 -9.44 -1.57
N ASN A 20 -10.40 -8.91 -1.73
CA ASN A 20 -11.30 -9.23 -2.85
C ASN A 20 -11.13 -8.28 -4.04
N ALA A 21 -10.27 -7.26 -3.94
CA ALA A 21 -10.16 -6.18 -4.92
C ALA A 21 -9.21 -6.49 -6.10
N GLY A 22 -8.74 -7.73 -6.29
CA GLY A 22 -7.72 -8.06 -7.30
C GLY A 22 -6.32 -7.49 -7.00
N VAL A 23 -6.22 -6.58 -6.02
CA VAL A 23 -4.97 -6.07 -5.43
C VAL A 23 -4.15 -7.19 -4.80
N ALA A 24 -4.81 -8.19 -4.22
CA ALA A 24 -4.15 -9.36 -3.63
C ALA A 24 -3.33 -10.17 -4.65
N ASN A 25 -3.60 -10.02 -5.95
CA ASN A 25 -2.94 -10.75 -7.03
C ASN A 25 -1.99 -9.84 -7.86
N ALA A 26 -1.69 -8.64 -7.36
CA ALA A 26 -0.72 -7.78 -8.02
C ALA A 26 0.67 -8.45 -8.03
N LYS A 27 1.36 -8.38 -9.17
CA LYS A 27 2.73 -8.90 -9.28
C LYS A 27 3.66 -8.13 -8.33
N ASP A 28 4.69 -8.80 -7.83
CA ASP A 28 5.67 -8.21 -6.92
C ASP A 28 6.28 -6.91 -7.48
N GLY A 29 6.58 -6.87 -8.78
CA GLY A 29 7.11 -5.66 -9.43
C GLY A 29 6.15 -4.47 -9.39
N THR A 30 4.83 -4.71 -9.48
CA THR A 30 3.81 -3.66 -9.35
C THR A 30 3.74 -3.14 -7.92
N ILE A 31 3.81 -4.04 -6.93
CA ILE A 31 3.81 -3.67 -5.52
C ILE A 31 5.08 -2.90 -5.16
N ALA A 32 6.26 -3.38 -5.57
CA ALA A 32 7.54 -2.73 -5.34
C ALA A 32 7.59 -1.32 -5.97
N GLY A 33 7.13 -1.17 -7.22
CA GLY A 33 7.03 0.13 -7.87
C GLY A 33 6.09 1.10 -7.14
N ALA A 34 4.96 0.60 -6.62
CA ALA A 34 4.04 1.41 -5.84
C ALA A 34 4.62 1.82 -4.47
N ILE A 35 5.36 0.93 -3.79
CA ILE A 35 6.07 1.23 -2.54
C ILE A 35 7.12 2.30 -2.78
N ALA A 36 7.97 2.13 -3.80
CA ALA A 36 9.02 3.10 -4.13
C ALA A 36 8.43 4.47 -4.46
N LEU A 37 7.40 4.53 -5.31
CA LEU A 37 6.73 5.79 -5.63
C LEU A 37 6.09 6.44 -4.40
N ARG A 38 5.49 5.65 -3.51
CA ARG A 38 4.89 6.16 -2.26
C ARG A 38 5.94 6.68 -1.29
N ALA A 39 7.08 6.01 -1.18
CA ALA A 39 8.19 6.40 -0.31
C ALA A 39 8.86 7.70 -0.79
N MET A 40 9.03 7.85 -2.12
CA MET A 40 9.63 9.05 -2.72
C MET A 40 8.67 10.25 -2.79
N ALA A 41 7.36 10.04 -2.73
CA ALA A 41 6.39 11.12 -2.75
C ALA A 41 6.52 12.02 -1.50
N LYS A 42 6.39 13.34 -1.69
CA LYS A 42 6.36 14.29 -0.57
C LYS A 42 5.22 13.93 0.39
N SER A 43 5.55 13.72 1.66
CA SER A 43 4.62 13.23 2.70
C SER A 43 4.10 11.80 2.47
N GLY A 44 4.86 10.97 1.75
CA GLY A 44 4.67 9.54 1.64
C GLY A 44 4.60 8.84 3.00
N LYS A 45 3.52 8.10 3.25
CA LYS A 45 3.30 7.32 4.48
C LYS A 45 2.62 6.00 4.16
N PHE A 46 2.94 4.99 4.96
CA PHE A 46 2.29 3.69 4.95
C PHE A 46 1.38 3.56 6.17
N ALA A 47 0.14 3.14 5.95
CA ALA A 47 -0.84 2.96 7.01
C ALA A 47 -0.60 1.63 7.75
N ASN A 48 -0.90 1.59 9.04
CA ASN A 48 -0.78 0.40 9.88
C ASN A 48 -1.84 0.42 10.99
N ARG A 49 -2.09 -0.73 11.62
CA ARG A 49 -2.99 -0.86 12.77
C ARG A 49 -2.39 -0.18 14.01
N ASN A 50 -3.22 0.18 14.97
CA ASN A 50 -2.76 0.71 16.26
C ASN A 50 -1.82 -0.29 16.94
N ASN A 51 -0.73 0.22 17.54
CA ASN A 51 0.24 -0.54 18.31
C ASN A 51 0.99 -1.64 17.54
N ALA A 52 1.05 -1.57 16.20
CA ALA A 52 1.75 -2.54 15.35
C ALA A 52 3.17 -2.06 14.97
N ASN A 53 3.99 -1.71 15.98
CA ASN A 53 5.35 -1.23 15.75
C ASN A 53 6.28 -2.27 15.08
N ASP A 54 5.92 -3.54 15.14
CA ASP A 54 6.59 -4.68 14.50
C ASP A 54 6.61 -4.59 12.97
N ALA A 55 5.62 -3.93 12.34
CA ALA A 55 5.59 -3.77 10.88
C ALA A 55 6.51 -2.64 10.38
N VAL A 56 6.94 -1.73 11.27
CA VAL A 56 7.73 -0.54 10.89
C VAL A 56 9.08 -0.91 10.25
N PRO A 57 9.88 -1.84 10.81
CA PRO A 57 11.16 -2.24 10.20
C PRO A 57 10.99 -2.86 8.82
N ALA A 58 9.96 -3.70 8.64
CA ALA A 58 9.69 -4.36 7.37
C ALA A 58 9.31 -3.36 6.26
N VAL A 59 8.42 -2.42 6.58
CA VAL A 59 8.03 -1.33 5.66
C VAL A 59 9.22 -0.42 5.34
N THR A 60 10.05 -0.11 6.34
CA THR A 60 11.25 0.72 6.14
C THR A 60 12.28 0.02 5.27
N GLY A 61 12.48 -1.28 5.45
CA GLY A 61 13.39 -2.08 4.61
C GLY A 61 12.92 -2.20 3.16
N ALA A 62 11.62 -2.35 2.94
CA ALA A 62 11.04 -2.43 1.60
C ALA A 62 11.03 -1.08 0.84
N ALA A 63 11.12 0.03 1.56
CA ALA A 63 11.09 1.39 1.00
C ALA A 63 12.49 2.01 0.76
N LYS A 64 13.56 1.31 1.12
CA LYS A 64 14.95 1.79 1.02
C LYS A 64 15.54 1.61 -0.37
#